data_AF-A0A2E3ZAS2-F1
#
_entry.id   AF-A0A2E3ZAS2-F1
#
_cell.length_a   1.000
_cell.length_b   1.000
_cell.length_c   1.000
_cell.angle_alpha   90.00
_cell.angle_beta   90.00
_cell.angle_gamma   90.00
#
_symmetry.space_group_name_H-M   'P 1'
#
loop_
_entity.id
_entity.type
_entity.pdbx_description
1 polymer ?
#
loop_
_entity_poly.entity_id
_entity_poly.type
_entity_poly.pdbx_seq_one_letter_code
_entity_poly.pdbx_strand_id
1 'polypeptide(L)'
;MSRILLAGLFLATISVCEFCGATERIQADFYVAPDGQDENPGTYEAPFRTLTGARNALRKLKKHGPLMGPVSVMLRGGNYSLHEPIVFAGEDSGTEQCPITYSAYPGEKPVLNGAQEISGWSPHEGKIVRCFLQEVQDGTWRFRQLFLDGKRQILARCPNFDTHDPLYGGWTFIDRVTDESKNPKTFRFHAGTFPRNWAKPEQADVVIYPWNGWVNDSIPIAKVDRDNNKIHLSRAVKPDFMSLMKGNRFYVANVLEELDAPGEWYLDNETGTLYFWPPAPIDSAEAAVSVLEDPLLYIEGAQHIRFEGFCFEYGRGSGVHVTDSASVVIAESTVRNVGNHG
;
A
#
# COMPACT_ATOMS: atom_id res chain seq x y z
N MET A 1 75.76 40.98 -31.42
CA MET A 1 75.58 39.99 -30.33
C MET A 1 74.33 40.37 -29.55
N SER A 2 73.50 39.38 -29.18
CA SER A 2 72.18 39.47 -28.48
C SER A 2 71.07 40.15 -29.30
N ARG A 3 70.06 39.50 -29.90
CA ARG A 3 69.18 38.34 -29.58
C ARG A 3 68.15 38.61 -28.47
N ILE A 4 66.86 38.34 -28.80
CA ILE A 4 65.72 37.95 -27.93
C ILE A 4 64.84 39.14 -27.43
N LEU A 5 63.49 39.20 -27.46
CA LEU A 5 62.34 38.33 -27.77
C LEU A 5 61.13 39.27 -28.06
N LEU A 6 60.34 39.05 -29.13
CA LEU A 6 59.01 39.67 -29.30
C LEU A 6 57.98 38.63 -28.85
N ALA A 7 57.27 38.87 -27.75
CA ALA A 7 56.17 38.03 -27.31
C ALA A 7 54.86 38.54 -27.96
N GLY A 8 54.35 37.79 -28.93
CA GLY A 8 53.02 38.02 -29.52
C GLY A 8 51.94 37.44 -28.62
N LEU A 9 51.04 38.30 -28.14
CA LEU A 9 49.87 37.92 -27.36
C LEU A 9 48.74 37.53 -28.31
N PHE A 10 48.49 36.23 -28.51
CA PHE A 10 47.30 35.74 -29.20
C PHE A 10 46.14 35.68 -28.20
N LEU A 11 45.18 36.61 -28.32
CA LEU A 11 43.88 36.51 -27.66
C LEU A 11 43.03 35.48 -28.42
N ALA A 12 42.91 34.28 -27.87
CA ALA A 12 41.92 33.30 -28.30
C ALA A 12 40.56 33.67 -27.67
N THR A 13 39.62 34.15 -28.48
CA THR A 13 38.22 34.31 -28.08
C THR A 13 37.60 32.93 -27.95
N ILE A 14 37.43 32.45 -26.71
CA ILE A 14 36.62 31.27 -26.40
C ILE A 14 35.16 31.70 -26.55
N SER A 15 34.55 31.36 -27.69
CA SER A 15 33.10 31.43 -27.85
C SER A 15 32.49 30.31 -27.01
N VAL A 16 31.99 30.64 -25.82
CA VAL A 16 31.18 29.73 -25.02
C VAL A 16 29.84 29.61 -25.75
N CYS A 17 29.72 28.61 -26.62
CA CYS A 17 28.42 28.16 -27.08
C CYS A 17 27.69 27.58 -25.86
N GLU A 18 26.76 28.35 -25.30
CA GLU A 18 25.72 27.82 -24.42
C GLU A 18 24.94 26.77 -25.21
N PHE A 19 25.29 25.50 -25.00
CA PHE A 19 24.50 24.38 -25.46
C PHE A 19 23.24 24.38 -24.59
N CYS A 20 22.23 25.14 -25.01
CA CYS A 20 20.87 24.97 -24.52
C CYS A 20 20.41 23.60 -25.02
N GLY A 21 20.70 22.57 -24.23
CA GLY A 21 20.19 21.23 -24.45
C GLY A 21 18.68 21.28 -24.27
N ALA A 22 17.96 21.53 -25.36
CA ALA A 22 16.54 21.24 -25.42
C ALA A 22 16.41 19.73 -25.17
N THR A 23 15.99 19.34 -23.98
CA THR A 23 15.55 17.97 -23.70
C THR A 23 14.49 17.63 -24.74
N GLU A 24 14.83 16.72 -25.65
CA GLU A 24 13.96 16.28 -26.72
C GLU A 24 12.74 15.61 -26.08
N ARG A 25 11.56 16.21 -26.26
CA ARG A 25 10.33 15.74 -25.63
C ARG A 25 9.82 14.53 -26.39
N ILE A 26 9.58 13.43 -25.68
CA ILE A 26 9.00 12.24 -26.29
C ILE A 26 7.50 12.48 -26.50
N GLN A 27 7.07 12.34 -27.76
CA GLN A 27 5.72 12.64 -28.20
C GLN A 27 4.74 11.50 -27.84
N ALA A 28 3.56 11.87 -27.34
CA ALA A 28 2.43 11.00 -27.05
C ALA A 28 1.12 11.71 -27.46
N ASP A 29 0.03 10.95 -27.58
CA ASP A 29 -1.29 11.52 -27.85
C ASP A 29 -1.83 12.29 -26.64
N PHE A 30 -1.61 11.74 -25.44
CA PHE A 30 -1.97 12.40 -24.19
C PHE A 30 -0.88 12.30 -23.12
N TYR A 31 -0.85 13.31 -22.25
CA TYR A 31 -0.01 13.37 -21.07
C TYR A 31 -0.85 13.50 -19.80
N VAL A 32 -0.36 12.90 -18.73
CA VAL A 32 -0.94 12.98 -17.38
C VAL A 32 0.15 13.39 -16.41
N ALA A 33 -0.13 14.30 -15.48
CA ALA A 33 0.82 14.75 -14.48
C ALA A 33 0.12 15.07 -13.15
N PRO A 34 0.80 14.94 -11.98
CA PRO A 34 0.19 15.21 -10.68
C PRO A 34 -0.34 16.64 -10.50
N ASP A 35 0.26 17.61 -11.21
CA ASP A 35 -0.08 19.03 -11.25
C ASP A 35 -1.05 19.41 -12.40
N GLY A 36 -1.52 18.42 -13.17
CA GLY A 36 -2.50 18.61 -14.24
C GLY A 36 -3.94 18.84 -13.75
N GLN A 37 -4.88 18.90 -14.70
CA GLN A 37 -6.34 19.01 -14.46
C GLN A 37 -7.08 18.13 -15.47
N ASP A 38 -8.15 17.45 -15.07
CA ASP A 38 -8.85 16.50 -15.97
C ASP A 38 -9.72 17.20 -17.04
N GLU A 39 -9.90 18.52 -16.89
CA GLU A 39 -10.50 19.41 -17.88
C GLU A 39 -9.53 19.86 -18.97
N ASN A 40 -8.21 19.67 -18.76
CA ASN A 40 -7.20 20.03 -19.73
C ASN A 40 -7.32 19.19 -21.03
N PRO A 41 -6.73 19.65 -22.16
CA PRO A 41 -6.73 18.87 -23.40
C PRO A 41 -5.81 17.63 -23.35
N GLY A 42 -5.00 17.45 -22.32
CA GLY A 42 -4.05 16.34 -22.22
C GLY A 42 -2.76 16.55 -23.01
N THR A 43 -2.41 17.79 -23.34
CA THR A 43 -1.13 18.11 -24.01
C THR A 43 0.03 18.10 -23.01
N TYR A 44 1.27 18.18 -23.50
CA TYR A 44 2.44 18.22 -22.61
C TYR A 44 2.42 19.45 -21.68
N GLU A 45 1.97 20.61 -22.17
CA GLU A 45 1.86 21.86 -21.42
C GLU A 45 0.60 21.94 -20.54
N ALA A 46 -0.45 21.19 -20.91
CA ALA A 46 -1.70 21.12 -20.17
C ALA A 46 -2.13 19.66 -20.05
N PRO A 47 -1.47 18.87 -19.18
CA PRO A 47 -1.73 17.44 -19.04
C PRO A 47 -3.01 17.20 -18.23
N PHE A 48 -3.59 16.01 -18.38
CA PHE A 48 -4.61 15.52 -17.45
C PHE A 48 -4.03 15.35 -16.05
N ARG A 49 -4.87 15.36 -15.01
CA ARG A 49 -4.42 15.09 -13.64
C ARG A 49 -4.34 13.61 -13.35
N THR A 50 -5.32 12.85 -13.86
CA THR A 50 -5.52 11.45 -13.50
C THR A 50 -5.50 10.54 -14.72
N LEU A 51 -5.14 9.27 -14.48
CA LEU A 51 -5.26 8.22 -15.48
C LEU A 51 -6.73 8.03 -15.92
N THR A 52 -7.66 8.17 -14.98
CA THR A 52 -9.10 8.19 -15.22
C THR A 52 -9.52 9.31 -16.17
N GLY A 53 -8.95 10.51 -16.02
CA GLY A 53 -9.16 11.66 -16.92
C GLY A 53 -8.74 11.34 -18.36
N ALA A 54 -7.53 10.82 -18.54
CA ALA A 54 -7.03 10.40 -19.85
C ALA A 54 -7.88 9.29 -20.50
N ARG A 55 -8.25 8.26 -19.72
CA ARG A 55 -9.18 7.21 -20.17
C ARG A 55 -10.52 7.81 -20.62
N ASN A 56 -11.09 8.71 -19.83
CA ASN A 56 -12.37 9.36 -20.15
C ASN A 56 -12.29 10.22 -21.41
N ALA A 57 -11.15 10.89 -21.65
CA ALA A 57 -10.91 11.62 -22.89
C ALA A 57 -10.87 10.68 -24.10
N LEU A 58 -10.24 9.52 -23.99
CA LEU A 58 -10.25 8.49 -25.05
C LEU A 58 -11.66 7.93 -25.31
N ARG A 59 -12.46 7.70 -24.27
CA ARG A 59 -13.88 7.33 -24.43
C ARG A 59 -14.64 8.38 -25.23
N LYS A 60 -14.44 9.68 -24.92
CA LYS A 60 -15.06 10.79 -25.67
C LYS A 60 -14.58 10.82 -27.13
N LEU A 61 -13.29 10.58 -27.39
CA LEU A 61 -12.74 10.53 -28.74
C LEU A 61 -13.39 9.39 -29.56
N LYS A 62 -13.49 8.19 -28.98
CA LYS A 62 -14.11 7.02 -29.64
C LYS A 62 -15.59 7.21 -29.98
N LYS A 63 -16.31 8.09 -29.28
CA LYS A 63 -17.69 8.46 -29.63
C LYS A 63 -17.79 9.23 -30.96
N HIS A 64 -16.71 9.86 -31.42
CA HIS A 64 -16.68 10.61 -32.68
C HIS A 64 -16.16 9.78 -33.86
N GLY A 65 -15.73 8.54 -33.62
CA GLY A 65 -15.23 7.62 -34.64
C GLY A 65 -14.24 6.61 -34.08
N PRO A 66 -13.90 5.56 -34.84
CA PRO A 66 -12.87 4.62 -34.44
C PRO A 66 -11.50 5.31 -34.32
N LEU A 67 -10.61 4.74 -33.50
CA LEU A 67 -9.21 5.14 -33.48
C LEU A 67 -8.58 4.82 -34.84
N MET A 68 -7.78 5.75 -35.37
CA MET A 68 -7.15 5.63 -36.69
C MET A 68 -5.71 5.08 -36.62
N GLY A 69 -5.20 4.86 -35.41
CA GLY A 69 -3.88 4.31 -35.15
C GLY A 69 -3.70 3.96 -33.67
N PRO A 70 -2.55 3.37 -33.29
CA PRO A 70 -2.19 3.15 -31.89
C PRO A 70 -2.23 4.47 -31.10
N VAL A 71 -2.59 4.38 -29.82
CA VAL A 71 -2.64 5.54 -28.92
C VAL A 71 -1.62 5.37 -27.81
N SER A 72 -0.86 6.43 -27.53
CA SER A 72 0.07 6.53 -26.41
C SER A 72 -0.39 7.58 -25.40
N VAL A 73 -0.46 7.17 -24.13
CA VAL A 73 -0.72 8.04 -22.98
C VAL A 73 0.46 7.95 -22.02
N MET A 74 1.16 9.05 -21.80
CA MET A 74 2.35 9.08 -20.93
C MET A 74 2.09 9.78 -19.60
N LEU A 75 2.36 9.08 -18.49
CA LEU A 75 2.24 9.62 -17.14
C LEU A 75 3.60 10.15 -16.67
N ARG A 76 3.63 11.42 -16.26
CA ARG A 76 4.79 12.02 -15.60
C ARG A 76 5.03 11.37 -14.23
N GLY A 77 6.26 11.45 -13.76
CA GLY A 77 6.67 10.96 -12.45
C GLY A 77 5.98 11.72 -11.32
N GLY A 78 5.75 11.02 -10.22
CA GLY A 78 5.11 11.57 -9.03
C GLY A 78 4.00 10.66 -8.49
N ASN A 79 3.41 11.09 -7.39
CA ASN A 79 2.36 10.36 -6.69
C ASN A 79 0.98 10.75 -7.22
N TYR A 80 0.18 9.75 -7.55
CA TYR A 80 -1.21 9.85 -7.96
C TYR A 80 -2.07 9.16 -6.92
N SER A 81 -2.61 9.95 -5.98
CA SER A 81 -3.46 9.45 -4.90
C SER A 81 -4.78 8.91 -5.44
N LEU A 82 -5.16 7.71 -5.01
CA LEU A 82 -6.38 7.02 -5.40
C LEU A 82 -7.32 6.90 -4.20
N HIS A 83 -8.54 7.39 -4.36
CA HIS A 83 -9.64 7.20 -3.40
C HIS A 83 -10.64 6.14 -3.89
N GLU A 84 -10.53 5.72 -5.15
CA GLU A 84 -11.37 4.74 -5.83
C GLU A 84 -10.52 3.98 -6.87
N PRO A 85 -10.92 2.76 -7.27
CA PRO A 85 -10.20 1.99 -8.28
C PRO A 85 -10.17 2.69 -9.64
N ILE A 86 -9.05 2.58 -10.36
CA ILE A 86 -9.01 2.98 -11.78
C ILE A 86 -9.61 1.82 -12.60
N VAL A 87 -10.81 2.03 -13.15
CA VAL A 87 -11.54 0.97 -13.85
C VAL A 87 -11.39 1.06 -15.37
N PHE A 88 -10.96 -0.01 -16.03
CA PHE A 88 -11.00 -0.16 -17.48
C PHE A 88 -12.05 -1.19 -17.87
N ALA A 89 -13.00 -0.79 -18.71
CA ALA A 89 -14.10 -1.60 -19.18
C ALA A 89 -13.97 -1.91 -20.68
N GLY A 90 -14.89 -2.71 -21.24
CA GLY A 90 -14.89 -3.06 -22.67
C GLY A 90 -14.85 -1.86 -23.63
N GLU A 91 -15.45 -0.71 -23.29
CA GLU A 91 -15.39 0.52 -24.09
C GLU A 91 -13.97 1.15 -24.18
N ASP A 92 -13.09 0.79 -23.24
CA ASP A 92 -11.71 1.24 -23.23
C ASP A 92 -10.81 0.44 -24.15
N SER A 93 -11.29 -0.65 -24.74
CA SER A 93 -10.49 -1.54 -25.59
C SER A 93 -9.88 -0.85 -26.80
N GLY A 94 -8.61 -1.15 -27.07
CA GLY A 94 -8.01 -0.91 -28.39
C GLY A 94 -8.40 -2.02 -29.37
N THR A 95 -7.68 -2.10 -30.48
CA THR A 95 -7.67 -3.27 -31.38
C THR A 95 -6.24 -3.75 -31.58
N GLU A 96 -6.07 -4.89 -32.23
CA GLU A 96 -4.73 -5.36 -32.60
C GLU A 96 -3.95 -4.33 -33.44
N GLN A 97 -4.64 -3.60 -34.34
CA GLN A 97 -4.02 -2.57 -35.19
C GLN A 97 -3.93 -1.20 -34.51
N CYS A 98 -4.80 -0.93 -33.54
CA CYS A 98 -4.87 0.33 -32.79
C CYS A 98 -4.89 0.07 -31.27
N PRO A 99 -3.81 -0.50 -30.70
CA PRO A 99 -3.73 -0.74 -29.26
C PRO A 99 -3.60 0.58 -28.50
N ILE A 100 -3.95 0.57 -27.22
CA ILE A 100 -3.81 1.73 -26.33
C ILE A 100 -2.75 1.41 -25.28
N THR A 101 -1.72 2.24 -25.21
CA THR A 101 -0.60 2.08 -24.28
C THR A 101 -0.58 3.24 -23.29
N TYR A 102 -0.74 2.91 -22.01
CA TYR A 102 -0.48 3.80 -20.90
C TYR A 102 0.93 3.49 -20.38
N SER A 103 1.83 4.45 -20.40
CA SER A 103 3.22 4.25 -19.98
C SER A 103 3.72 5.35 -19.07
N ALA A 104 4.74 5.06 -18.28
CA ALA A 104 5.55 6.09 -17.65
C ALA A 104 6.25 6.96 -18.71
N TYR A 105 6.33 8.26 -18.45
CA TYR A 105 7.20 9.14 -19.21
C TYR A 105 8.64 8.65 -19.08
N PRO A 106 9.44 8.60 -20.16
CA PRO A 106 10.75 7.95 -20.11
C PRO A 106 11.68 8.52 -19.04
N GLY A 107 12.21 7.63 -18.19
CA GLY A 107 13.08 7.99 -17.06
C GLY A 107 12.33 8.44 -15.79
N GLU A 108 11.00 8.57 -15.84
CA GLU A 108 10.17 8.98 -14.71
C GLU A 108 9.43 7.78 -14.09
N LYS A 109 8.96 7.93 -12.85
CA LYS A 109 8.27 6.88 -12.09
C LYS A 109 6.93 7.37 -11.55
N PRO A 110 5.84 7.21 -12.31
CA PRO A 110 4.48 7.41 -11.80
C PRO A 110 4.11 6.35 -10.75
N VAL A 111 3.57 6.81 -9.63
CA VAL A 111 3.14 5.97 -8.51
C VAL A 111 1.63 6.11 -8.33
N LEU A 112 0.88 5.04 -8.60
CA LEU A 112 -0.55 4.92 -8.31
C LEU A 112 -0.70 4.47 -6.86
N ASN A 113 -1.13 5.38 -5.99
CA ASN A 113 -1.00 5.27 -4.54
C ASN A 113 -2.37 5.27 -3.85
N GLY A 114 -2.75 4.16 -3.22
CA GLY A 114 -4.01 4.02 -2.47
C GLY A 114 -3.96 4.46 -1.00
N ALA A 115 -2.86 5.05 -0.55
CA ALA A 115 -2.67 5.47 0.83
C ALA A 115 -3.46 6.74 1.15
N GLN A 116 -3.84 6.87 2.41
CA GLN A 116 -4.29 8.13 3.00
C GLN A 116 -3.25 8.60 3.99
N GLU A 117 -2.80 9.85 3.84
CA GLU A 117 -1.85 10.47 4.75
C GLU A 117 -2.49 10.70 6.11
N ILE A 118 -1.77 10.39 7.17
CA ILE A 118 -2.18 10.60 8.56
C ILE A 118 -1.35 11.71 9.17
N SER A 119 -2.02 12.78 9.57
CA SER A 119 -1.43 13.93 10.24
C SER A 119 -2.21 14.28 11.51
N GLY A 120 -1.90 15.42 12.14
CA GLY A 120 -2.59 15.86 13.36
C GLY A 120 -2.23 15.06 14.62
N TRP A 121 -0.99 14.55 14.66
CA TRP A 121 -0.47 13.83 15.82
C TRP A 121 -0.33 14.74 17.04
N SER A 122 -0.64 14.19 18.20
CA SER A 122 -0.50 14.85 19.50
C SER A 122 0.18 13.89 20.48
N PRO A 123 0.99 14.39 21.44
CA PRO A 123 1.57 13.56 22.47
C PRO A 123 0.52 12.78 23.26
N HIS A 124 0.85 11.53 23.59
CA HIS A 124 0.14 10.70 24.55
C HIS A 124 1.12 10.28 25.68
N GLU A 125 0.91 9.12 26.31
CA GLU A 125 1.77 8.60 27.37
C GLU A 125 3.16 8.20 26.85
N GLY A 126 4.20 8.64 27.55
CA GLY A 126 5.59 8.27 27.24
C GLY A 126 6.02 8.73 25.85
N LYS A 127 6.35 7.76 24.99
CA LYS A 127 6.78 7.99 23.59
C LYS A 127 5.65 7.79 22.57
N ILE A 128 4.44 7.50 23.05
CA ILE A 128 3.29 7.26 22.19
C ILE A 128 2.72 8.62 21.77
N VAL A 129 2.34 8.73 20.50
CA VAL A 129 1.52 9.81 19.95
C VAL A 129 0.17 9.26 19.55
N ARG A 130 -0.81 10.15 19.39
CA ARG A 130 -2.15 9.79 18.91
C ARG A 130 -2.75 10.85 18.01
N CYS A 131 -3.65 10.42 17.13
CA CYS A 131 -4.52 11.30 16.35
C CYS A 131 -5.95 10.73 16.32
N PHE A 132 -6.92 11.60 16.08
CA PHE A 132 -8.31 11.22 15.88
C PHE A 132 -8.62 11.15 14.38
N LEU A 133 -9.27 10.08 13.95
CA LEU A 133 -9.69 9.82 12.58
C LEU A 133 -11.20 9.67 12.55
N GLN A 134 -11.89 10.67 11.99
CA GLN A 134 -13.35 10.71 11.95
C GLN A 134 -13.92 9.54 11.14
N GLU A 135 -13.23 9.19 10.05
CA GLU A 135 -13.55 8.12 9.12
C GLU A 135 -13.44 6.73 9.79
N VAL A 136 -12.62 6.59 10.83
CA VAL A 136 -12.59 5.34 11.61
C VAL A 136 -13.81 5.27 12.52
N GLN A 137 -14.11 6.38 13.21
CA GLN A 137 -15.23 6.46 14.15
C GLN A 137 -16.58 6.24 13.48
N ASP A 138 -16.80 6.82 12.30
CA ASP A 138 -18.08 6.72 11.57
C ASP A 138 -18.24 5.39 10.81
N GLY A 139 -17.16 4.62 10.64
CA GLY A 139 -17.20 3.32 9.99
C GLY A 139 -16.64 3.28 8.58
N THR A 140 -16.30 4.42 7.97
CA THR A 140 -15.87 4.51 6.57
C THR A 140 -14.48 3.92 6.35
N TRP A 141 -13.56 4.05 7.31
CA TRP A 141 -12.21 3.48 7.25
C TRP A 141 -12.04 2.29 8.18
N ARG A 142 -11.48 1.23 7.62
CA ARG A 142 -10.97 0.06 8.34
C ARG A 142 -9.61 -0.29 7.76
N PHE A 143 -8.57 -0.29 8.58
CA PHE A 143 -7.21 -0.61 8.13
C PHE A 143 -6.44 -1.44 9.13
N ARG A 144 -5.41 -2.15 8.64
CA ARG A 144 -4.51 -3.02 9.43
C ARG A 144 -3.04 -2.81 9.07
N GLN A 145 -2.77 -1.69 8.42
CA GLN A 145 -1.46 -1.32 7.90
C GLN A 145 -1.30 0.18 8.15
N LEU A 146 -0.26 0.52 8.90
CA LEU A 146 0.29 1.86 9.04
C LEU A 146 1.69 1.82 8.43
N PHE A 147 2.05 2.86 7.69
CA PHE A 147 3.36 3.05 7.11
C PHE A 147 3.97 4.33 7.65
N LEU A 148 5.29 4.32 7.84
CA LEU A 148 6.10 5.48 8.17
C LEU A 148 7.28 5.52 7.20
N ASP A 149 7.38 6.57 6.38
CA ASP A 149 8.38 6.72 5.31
C ASP A 149 8.46 5.47 4.41
N GLY A 150 7.28 4.94 4.06
CA GLY A 150 7.10 3.73 3.25
C GLY A 150 7.44 2.40 3.92
N LYS A 151 7.82 2.39 5.21
CA LYS A 151 8.03 1.18 5.98
C LYS A 151 6.78 0.81 6.76
N ARG A 152 6.28 -0.41 6.58
CA ARG A 152 5.14 -0.93 7.34
C ARG A 152 5.49 -1.04 8.83
N GLN A 153 4.62 -0.50 9.67
CA GLN A 153 4.69 -0.54 11.13
C GLN A 153 3.92 -1.74 11.69
N ILE A 154 4.24 -2.15 12.91
CA ILE A 154 3.75 -3.38 13.53
C ILE A 154 2.49 -3.08 14.33
N LEU A 155 1.41 -3.84 14.15
CA LEU A 155 0.30 -3.75 15.10
C LEU A 155 0.79 -4.18 16.49
N ALA A 156 0.52 -3.38 17.51
CA ALA A 156 0.87 -3.65 18.90
C ALA A 156 0.50 -5.09 19.26
N ARG A 157 1.50 -5.89 19.65
CA ARG A 157 1.34 -7.34 19.78
C ARG A 157 2.12 -7.93 20.93
N CYS A 158 1.55 -8.97 21.52
CA CYS A 158 2.22 -9.78 22.51
C CYS A 158 2.30 -11.25 22.06
N PRO A 159 3.48 -11.89 22.06
CA PRO A 159 4.78 -11.27 22.32
C PRO A 159 5.23 -10.27 21.23
N ASN A 160 6.10 -9.34 21.59
CA ASN A 160 6.65 -8.35 20.65
C ASN A 160 7.36 -9.01 19.48
N PHE A 161 7.43 -8.32 18.35
CA PHE A 161 8.19 -8.78 17.20
C PHE A 161 9.69 -8.81 17.50
N ASP A 162 10.33 -9.95 17.24
CA ASP A 162 11.77 -10.10 17.40
C ASP A 162 12.46 -9.83 16.06
N THR A 163 13.16 -8.70 15.97
CA THR A 163 13.90 -8.32 14.77
C THR A 163 15.16 -9.16 14.54
N HIS A 164 15.67 -9.84 15.57
CA HIS A 164 16.87 -10.69 15.47
C HIS A 164 16.52 -12.13 15.08
N ASP A 165 15.31 -12.57 15.40
CA ASP A 165 14.75 -13.87 14.98
C ASP A 165 13.33 -13.70 14.43
N PRO A 166 13.17 -13.12 13.23
CA PRO A 166 11.84 -12.82 12.68
C PRO A 166 11.02 -14.06 12.31
N LEU A 167 11.66 -15.24 12.19
CA LEU A 167 10.99 -16.48 11.80
C LEU A 167 10.48 -17.27 13.01
N TYR A 168 11.22 -17.28 14.13
CA TYR A 168 10.90 -18.10 15.30
C TYR A 168 10.72 -17.30 16.60
N GLY A 169 11.26 -16.08 16.67
CA GLY A 169 11.10 -15.16 17.79
C GLY A 169 9.76 -14.41 17.78
N GLY A 170 9.36 -13.90 18.95
CA GLY A 170 8.12 -13.14 19.11
C GLY A 170 6.84 -13.98 19.00
N TRP A 171 6.92 -15.27 19.31
CA TRP A 171 5.78 -16.19 19.32
C TRP A 171 5.55 -16.77 20.72
N THR A 172 4.31 -17.12 21.01
CA THR A 172 3.95 -18.01 22.12
C THR A 172 3.20 -19.23 21.57
N PHE A 173 2.83 -20.18 22.42
CA PHE A 173 2.33 -21.48 22.01
C PHE A 173 1.08 -21.88 22.78
N ILE A 174 0.16 -22.58 22.10
CA ILE A 174 -1.00 -23.19 22.76
C ILE A 174 -0.51 -24.26 23.74
N ASP A 175 -0.83 -24.09 25.02
CA ASP A 175 -0.52 -25.08 26.05
C ASP A 175 -1.46 -26.29 25.94
N ARG A 176 -2.76 -26.03 25.80
CA ARG A 176 -3.78 -27.08 25.69
C ARG A 176 -5.01 -26.59 24.94
N VAL A 177 -5.53 -27.39 24.03
CA VAL A 177 -6.88 -27.18 23.48
C VAL A 177 -7.89 -27.74 24.47
N THR A 178 -8.86 -26.92 24.88
CA THR A 178 -9.79 -27.27 25.98
C THR A 178 -11.20 -27.64 25.51
N ASP A 179 -11.43 -27.50 24.21
CA ASP A 179 -12.68 -27.82 23.53
C ASP A 179 -12.45 -29.09 22.68
N GLU A 180 -13.24 -30.13 22.91
CA GLU A 180 -13.12 -31.42 22.21
C GLU A 180 -14.03 -31.51 20.97
N SER A 181 -14.68 -30.41 20.61
CA SER A 181 -15.45 -30.34 19.36
C SER A 181 -14.55 -30.48 18.13
N LYS A 182 -15.16 -30.83 16.99
CA LYS A 182 -14.46 -30.97 15.70
C LYS A 182 -13.66 -29.71 15.33
N ASN A 183 -14.22 -28.53 15.65
CA ASN A 183 -13.68 -27.21 15.30
C ASN A 183 -13.55 -26.37 16.57
N PRO A 184 -12.55 -26.66 17.42
CA PRO A 184 -12.41 -26.01 18.71
C PRO A 184 -12.15 -24.52 18.56
N LYS A 185 -12.79 -23.72 19.41
CA LYS A 185 -12.62 -22.26 19.44
C LYS A 185 -11.94 -21.76 20.70
N THR A 186 -11.63 -22.66 21.63
CA THR A 186 -11.07 -22.31 22.92
C THR A 186 -9.79 -23.07 23.17
N PHE A 187 -8.76 -22.34 23.59
CA PHE A 187 -7.50 -22.92 24.01
C PHE A 187 -6.96 -22.23 25.26
N ARG A 188 -6.11 -22.94 25.98
CA ARG A 188 -5.36 -22.46 27.11
C ARG A 188 -3.96 -22.01 26.66
N PHE A 189 -3.53 -20.84 27.11
CA PHE A 189 -2.18 -20.33 26.97
C PHE A 189 -1.36 -20.57 28.25
N HIS A 190 -0.04 -20.45 28.17
CA HIS A 190 0.82 -20.63 29.35
C HIS A 190 0.61 -19.50 30.37
N ALA A 191 0.55 -19.83 31.66
CA ALA A 191 0.39 -18.82 32.70
C ALA A 191 1.54 -17.79 32.64
N GLY A 192 1.20 -16.51 32.75
CA GLY A 192 2.17 -15.41 32.68
C GLY A 192 2.53 -14.95 31.26
N THR A 193 2.06 -15.62 30.19
CA THR A 193 2.30 -15.17 28.80
C THR A 193 1.80 -13.76 28.53
N PHE A 194 0.61 -13.41 29.04
CA PHE A 194 -0.03 -12.11 28.85
C PHE A 194 -0.15 -11.41 30.22
N PRO A 195 0.87 -10.62 30.64
CA PRO A 195 0.92 -10.06 31.98
C PRO A 195 -0.02 -8.86 32.17
N ARG A 196 -0.40 -8.18 31.08
CA ARG A 196 -1.24 -6.97 31.13
C ARG A 196 -2.72 -7.33 31.04
N ASN A 197 -3.56 -6.58 31.74
CA ASN A 197 -5.01 -6.69 31.62
C ASN A 197 -5.48 -5.88 30.42
N TRP A 198 -6.18 -6.52 29.48
CA TRP A 198 -6.69 -5.87 28.27
C TRP A 198 -8.07 -5.32 28.53
N ALA A 199 -8.28 -4.02 28.30
CA ALA A 199 -9.57 -3.36 28.50
C ALA A 199 -10.59 -3.75 27.41
N LYS A 200 -10.13 -3.93 26.16
CA LYS A 200 -10.96 -4.27 24.99
C LYS A 200 -10.45 -5.51 24.26
N PRO A 201 -10.37 -6.68 24.91
CA PRO A 201 -9.80 -7.89 24.31
C PRO A 201 -10.51 -8.31 23.02
N GLU A 202 -11.79 -8.00 22.85
CA GLU A 202 -12.59 -8.30 21.66
C GLU A 202 -12.19 -7.53 20.39
N GLN A 203 -11.45 -6.43 20.53
CA GLN A 203 -10.85 -5.72 19.39
C GLN A 203 -9.52 -6.33 18.93
N ALA A 204 -8.97 -7.26 19.71
CA ALA A 204 -7.71 -7.93 19.42
C ALA A 204 -7.92 -9.20 18.60
N ASP A 205 -6.88 -9.59 17.87
CA ASP A 205 -6.85 -10.86 17.14
C ASP A 205 -5.79 -11.78 17.70
N VAL A 206 -6.13 -13.07 17.72
CA VAL A 206 -5.14 -14.13 17.72
C VAL A 206 -4.68 -14.35 16.29
N VAL A 207 -3.40 -14.10 16.02
CA VAL A 207 -2.74 -14.51 14.77
C VAL A 207 -2.02 -15.82 15.03
N ILE A 208 -2.49 -16.88 14.38
CA ILE A 208 -2.10 -18.25 14.68
C ILE A 208 -1.72 -19.01 13.43
N TYR A 209 -0.73 -19.90 13.54
CA TYR A 209 -0.45 -20.96 12.58
C TYR A 209 -1.06 -22.28 13.08
N PRO A 210 -2.31 -22.60 12.72
CA PRO A 210 -2.99 -23.79 13.21
C PRO A 210 -2.46 -25.08 12.57
N TRP A 211 -2.85 -26.21 13.13
CA TRP A 211 -2.50 -27.55 12.66
C TRP A 211 -0.99 -27.72 12.44
N ASN A 212 -0.55 -28.07 11.22
CA ASN A 212 0.84 -28.26 10.84
C ASN A 212 1.55 -26.96 10.45
N GLY A 213 0.87 -25.80 10.55
CA GLY A 213 1.48 -24.48 10.38
C GLY A 213 1.77 -24.04 8.95
N TRP A 214 1.10 -24.63 7.94
CA TRP A 214 1.25 -24.24 6.53
C TRP A 214 0.47 -22.98 6.14
N VAL A 215 -0.50 -22.59 6.96
CA VAL A 215 -1.36 -21.41 6.78
C VAL A 215 -1.38 -20.67 8.11
N ASN A 216 -1.54 -19.35 8.06
CA ASN A 216 -1.92 -18.55 9.23
C ASN A 216 -3.35 -18.02 9.10
N ASP A 217 -3.98 -17.82 10.24
CA ASP A 217 -5.29 -17.18 10.35
C ASP A 217 -5.24 -16.06 11.40
N SER A 218 -6.03 -15.02 11.20
CA SER A 218 -6.19 -13.90 12.15
C SER A 218 -7.64 -13.89 12.60
N ILE A 219 -7.86 -14.11 13.89
CA ILE A 219 -9.19 -14.38 14.43
C ILE A 219 -9.47 -13.46 15.61
N PRO A 220 -10.56 -12.67 15.56
CA PRO A 220 -10.95 -11.83 16.69
C PRO A 220 -11.21 -12.67 17.94
N ILE A 221 -10.76 -12.16 19.08
CA ILE A 221 -11.05 -12.74 20.38
C ILE A 221 -12.51 -12.48 20.72
N ALA A 222 -13.22 -13.49 21.20
CA ALA A 222 -14.57 -13.34 21.77
C ALA A 222 -14.51 -13.04 23.27
N LYS A 223 -13.57 -13.66 23.98
CA LYS A 223 -13.41 -13.51 25.43
C LYS A 223 -12.03 -14.01 25.87
N VAL A 224 -11.48 -13.39 26.91
CA VAL A 224 -10.33 -13.92 27.66
C VAL A 224 -10.78 -14.31 29.07
N ASP A 225 -10.53 -15.55 29.46
CA ASP A 225 -10.73 -16.06 30.82
C ASP A 225 -9.35 -16.15 31.48
N ARG A 226 -9.00 -15.09 32.22
CA ARG A 226 -7.68 -14.92 32.84
C ARG A 226 -7.45 -15.90 33.98
N ASP A 227 -8.49 -16.22 34.77
CA ASP A 227 -8.41 -17.14 35.90
C ASP A 227 -8.00 -18.55 35.45
N ASN A 228 -8.41 -18.95 34.25
CA ASN A 228 -8.10 -20.27 33.68
C ASN A 228 -7.08 -20.22 32.53
N ASN A 229 -6.50 -19.05 32.25
CA ASN A 229 -5.59 -18.79 31.12
C ASN A 229 -6.15 -19.23 29.77
N LYS A 230 -7.43 -18.95 29.47
CA LYS A 230 -8.06 -19.33 28.19
C LYS A 230 -8.36 -18.12 27.32
N ILE A 231 -8.22 -18.32 26.01
CA ILE A 231 -8.76 -17.43 24.98
C ILE A 231 -9.88 -18.18 24.26
N HIS A 232 -11.02 -17.51 24.13
CA HIS A 232 -12.14 -17.93 23.30
C HIS A 232 -12.11 -17.11 22.00
N LEU A 233 -12.05 -17.78 20.87
CA LEU A 233 -12.08 -17.18 19.54
C LEU A 233 -13.52 -16.95 19.09
N SER A 234 -13.76 -15.86 18.35
CA SER A 234 -15.06 -15.53 17.74
C SER A 234 -15.55 -16.61 16.76
N ARG A 235 -14.62 -17.23 16.03
CA ARG A 235 -14.87 -18.32 15.08
C ARG A 235 -13.78 -19.38 15.17
N ALA A 236 -14.04 -20.54 14.57
CA ALA A 236 -13.01 -21.55 14.37
C ALA A 236 -11.98 -21.07 13.33
N VAL A 237 -10.80 -21.68 13.37
CA VAL A 237 -9.74 -21.49 12.36
C VAL A 237 -10.23 -21.91 10.98
N LYS A 238 -9.75 -21.22 9.94
CA LYS A 238 -10.04 -21.53 8.54
C LYS A 238 -8.78 -21.89 7.76
N PRO A 239 -8.90 -22.73 6.72
CA PRO A 239 -10.10 -23.48 6.27
C PRO A 239 -10.57 -24.57 7.26
N ASP A 240 -11.84 -24.99 7.13
CA ASP A 240 -12.59 -25.84 8.09
C ASP A 240 -12.02 -27.25 8.33
N PHE A 241 -11.10 -27.71 7.46
CA PHE A 241 -10.44 -28.99 7.67
C PHE A 241 -9.27 -28.88 8.66
N MET A 242 -8.84 -27.66 9.02
CA MET A 242 -7.80 -27.40 10.03
C MET A 242 -8.38 -27.29 11.44
N SER A 243 -7.54 -27.50 12.45
CA SER A 243 -7.94 -27.43 13.86
C SER A 243 -6.83 -26.83 14.73
N LEU A 244 -7.21 -26.38 15.93
CA LEU A 244 -6.26 -25.97 16.96
C LEU A 244 -5.57 -27.22 17.52
N MET A 245 -4.27 -27.11 17.77
CA MET A 245 -3.46 -28.15 18.38
C MET A 245 -2.55 -27.55 19.46
N LYS A 246 -2.21 -28.38 20.45
CA LYS A 246 -1.13 -28.05 21.40
C LYS A 246 0.15 -27.75 20.61
N GLY A 247 0.85 -26.69 21.00
CA GLY A 247 2.09 -26.27 20.36
C GLY A 247 1.90 -25.45 19.08
N ASN A 248 0.66 -25.16 18.65
CA ASN A 248 0.48 -24.15 17.60
C ASN A 248 1.00 -22.80 18.08
N ARG A 249 1.85 -22.18 17.25
CA ARG A 249 2.42 -20.86 17.52
C ARG A 249 1.42 -19.76 17.21
N PHE A 250 1.33 -18.78 18.09
CA PHE A 250 0.47 -17.62 17.91
C PHE A 250 1.05 -16.38 18.60
N TYR A 251 0.50 -15.21 18.29
CA TYR A 251 0.59 -13.98 19.08
C TYR A 251 -0.79 -13.32 19.12
N VAL A 252 -0.98 -12.39 20.05
CA VAL A 252 -2.17 -11.53 20.10
C VAL A 252 -1.78 -10.14 19.62
N ALA A 253 -2.53 -9.57 18.69
CA ALA A 253 -2.26 -8.25 18.12
C ALA A 253 -3.48 -7.33 18.23
N ASN A 254 -3.22 -6.03 18.03
CA ASN A 254 -4.19 -4.94 18.14
C ASN A 254 -4.72 -4.75 19.58
N VAL A 255 -3.79 -4.69 20.54
CA VAL A 255 -4.08 -4.43 21.95
C VAL A 255 -3.35 -3.16 22.40
N LEU A 256 -4.08 -2.16 22.88
CA LEU A 256 -3.48 -0.89 23.34
C LEU A 256 -2.47 -1.12 24.47
N GLU A 257 -2.79 -1.99 25.43
CA GLU A 257 -1.91 -2.22 26.58
C GLU A 257 -0.59 -2.90 26.19
N GLU A 258 -0.54 -3.58 25.04
CA GLU A 258 0.67 -4.21 24.48
C GLU A 258 1.39 -3.27 23.49
N LEU A 259 1.00 -2.00 23.38
CA LEU A 259 1.75 -0.97 22.64
C LEU A 259 2.96 -0.54 23.48
N ASP A 260 4.08 -1.28 23.37
CA ASP A 260 5.23 -1.09 24.25
C ASP A 260 6.61 -1.17 23.58
N ALA A 261 6.66 -1.34 22.26
CA ALA A 261 7.89 -1.27 21.47
C ALA A 261 7.86 -0.16 20.38
N PRO A 262 9.02 0.41 20.00
CA PRO A 262 9.12 1.31 18.87
C PRO A 262 8.62 0.69 17.58
N GLY A 263 7.82 1.44 16.82
CA GLY A 263 7.21 0.97 15.57
C GLY A 263 5.88 0.24 15.77
N GLU A 264 5.41 0.08 17.01
CA GLU A 264 4.10 -0.47 17.27
C GLU A 264 3.00 0.59 17.21
N TRP A 265 1.81 0.18 16.77
CA TRP A 265 0.60 1.02 16.72
C TRP A 265 -0.67 0.25 17.06
N TYR A 266 -1.69 0.96 17.52
CA TYR A 266 -3.01 0.42 17.85
C TYR A 266 -4.10 1.36 17.33
N LEU A 267 -5.17 0.79 16.77
CA LEU A 267 -6.35 1.55 16.35
C LEU A 267 -7.56 1.17 17.19
N ASP A 268 -8.08 2.14 17.95
CA ASP A 268 -9.36 2.00 18.63
C ASP A 268 -10.50 2.28 17.63
N ASN A 269 -11.13 1.21 17.16
CA ASN A 269 -12.19 1.30 16.14
C ASN A 269 -13.48 1.92 16.68
N GLU A 270 -13.67 2.00 18.01
CA GLU A 270 -14.85 2.61 18.61
C GLU A 270 -14.69 4.13 18.75
N THR A 271 -13.50 4.58 19.15
CA THR A 271 -13.26 6.01 19.38
C THR A 271 -12.68 6.71 18.17
N GLY A 272 -12.22 5.98 17.16
CA GLY A 272 -11.51 6.53 16.01
C GLY A 272 -10.09 7.02 16.34
N THR A 273 -9.53 6.60 17.48
CA THR A 273 -8.20 7.07 17.90
C THR A 273 -7.12 6.09 17.44
N LEU A 274 -6.16 6.60 16.67
CA LEU A 274 -4.95 5.89 16.30
C LEU A 274 -3.83 6.25 17.28
N TYR A 275 -3.21 5.24 17.89
CA TYR A 275 -2.06 5.35 18.78
C TYR A 275 -0.84 4.76 18.11
N PHE A 276 0.31 5.43 18.23
CA PHE A 276 1.54 5.00 17.58
C PHE A 276 2.75 5.34 18.45
N TRP A 277 3.68 4.39 18.62
CA TRP A 277 5.02 4.68 19.10
C TRP A 277 5.96 4.81 17.89
N PRO A 278 6.24 6.03 17.41
CA PRO A 278 7.05 6.22 16.23
C PRO A 278 8.54 5.93 16.52
N PRO A 279 9.25 5.21 15.63
CA PRO A 279 10.68 4.92 15.78
C PRO A 279 11.58 6.13 15.49
N ALA A 280 11.02 7.19 14.90
CA ALA A 280 11.66 8.47 14.58
C ALA A 280 10.68 9.62 14.88
N PRO A 281 11.10 10.90 14.92
CA PRO A 281 10.18 12.01 15.14
C PRO A 281 9.04 12.04 14.11
N ILE A 282 7.79 12.02 14.60
CA ILE A 282 6.59 11.92 13.76
C ILE A 282 6.36 13.17 12.89
N ASP A 283 6.77 14.35 13.37
CA ASP A 283 6.55 15.63 12.69
C ASP A 283 7.37 15.79 11.39
N SER A 284 8.38 14.94 11.20
CA SER A 284 9.26 14.95 10.02
C SER A 284 9.09 13.71 9.14
N ALA A 285 8.10 12.87 9.41
CA ALA A 285 7.90 11.59 8.74
C ALA A 285 6.55 11.53 8.02
N GLU A 286 6.49 10.79 6.92
CA GLU A 286 5.25 10.55 6.18
C GLU A 286 4.54 9.33 6.79
N ALA A 287 3.49 9.58 7.57
CA ALA A 287 2.64 8.52 8.09
C ALA A 287 1.45 8.31 7.15
N ALA A 288 1.17 7.06 6.77
CA ALA A 288 0.08 6.76 5.86
C ALA A 288 -0.58 5.41 6.16
N VAL A 289 -1.85 5.27 5.80
CA VAL A 289 -2.65 4.04 5.97
C VAL A 289 -3.23 3.59 4.64
N SER A 290 -3.37 2.28 4.45
CA SER A 290 -4.07 1.72 3.28
C SER A 290 -5.53 1.44 3.60
N VAL A 291 -6.45 2.11 2.90
CA VAL A 291 -7.90 2.00 3.14
C VAL A 291 -8.69 1.56 1.92
N LEU A 292 -8.14 1.69 0.71
CA LEU A 292 -8.83 1.31 -0.53
C LEU A 292 -8.92 -0.21 -0.69
N GLU A 293 -10.10 -0.77 -0.42
CA GLU A 293 -10.36 -2.23 -0.44
C GLU A 293 -10.47 -2.81 -1.86
N ASP A 294 -10.82 -1.98 -2.83
CA ASP A 294 -10.83 -2.36 -4.24
C ASP A 294 -9.41 -2.41 -4.82
N PRO A 295 -9.21 -3.11 -5.96
CA PRO A 295 -7.93 -3.10 -6.66
C PRO A 295 -7.53 -1.69 -7.11
N LEU A 296 -6.24 -1.33 -7.05
CA LEU A 296 -5.77 -0.02 -7.53
C LEU A 296 -6.08 0.17 -9.02
N LEU A 297 -5.88 -0.89 -9.81
CA LEU A 297 -6.25 -0.98 -11.23
C LEU A 297 -7.17 -2.19 -11.42
N TYR A 298 -8.37 -1.94 -11.93
CA TYR A 298 -9.37 -2.97 -12.21
C TYR A 298 -9.68 -2.97 -13.71
N ILE A 299 -9.49 -4.11 -14.38
CA ILE A 299 -9.70 -4.27 -15.82
C ILE A 299 -10.71 -5.39 -16.04
N GLU A 300 -11.85 -5.07 -16.64
CA GLU A 300 -12.95 -5.99 -16.90
C GLU A 300 -13.46 -5.85 -18.34
N GLY A 301 -13.45 -6.93 -19.11
CA GLY A 301 -13.96 -6.90 -20.49
C GLY A 301 -13.09 -6.12 -21.49
N ALA A 302 -11.97 -5.54 -21.07
CA ALA A 302 -11.14 -4.67 -21.91
C ALA A 302 -10.11 -5.46 -22.71
N GLN A 303 -9.75 -4.97 -23.90
CA GLN A 303 -8.82 -5.67 -24.80
C GLN A 303 -7.78 -4.75 -25.45
N HIS A 304 -6.61 -5.32 -25.76
CA HIS A 304 -5.51 -4.62 -26.45
C HIS A 304 -5.06 -3.33 -25.72
N ILE A 305 -4.91 -3.43 -24.41
CA ILE A 305 -4.46 -2.34 -23.53
C ILE A 305 -3.15 -2.74 -22.87
N ARG A 306 -2.23 -1.78 -22.75
CA ARG A 306 -0.92 -1.96 -22.12
C ARG A 306 -0.72 -0.93 -21.01
N PHE A 307 -0.14 -1.38 -19.90
CA PHE A 307 0.28 -0.56 -18.77
C PHE A 307 1.77 -0.82 -18.49
N GLU A 308 2.60 0.22 -18.61
CA GLU A 308 4.05 0.07 -18.63
C GLU A 308 4.75 1.06 -17.69
N GLY A 309 5.63 0.57 -16.81
CA GLY A 309 6.47 1.44 -15.98
C GLY A 309 5.79 2.04 -14.74
N PHE A 310 4.65 1.51 -14.30
CA PHE A 310 3.94 2.03 -13.12
C PHE A 310 4.41 1.41 -11.80
N CYS A 311 4.34 2.16 -10.72
CA CYS A 311 4.34 1.62 -9.37
C CYS A 311 2.92 1.63 -8.82
N PHE A 312 2.40 0.49 -8.39
CA PHE A 312 1.13 0.36 -7.68
C PHE A 312 1.44 0.07 -6.21
N GLU A 313 0.99 0.94 -5.31
CA GLU A 313 1.25 0.76 -3.88
C GLU A 313 0.15 1.27 -2.94
N TYR A 314 0.21 0.74 -1.71
CA TYR A 314 -0.66 1.10 -0.59
C TYR A 314 -2.17 0.86 -0.79
N GLY A 315 -2.54 -0.06 -1.69
CA GLY A 315 -3.90 -0.59 -1.76
C GLY A 315 -4.17 -1.56 -0.60
N ARG A 316 -5.36 -1.53 -0.01
CA ARG A 316 -5.80 -2.57 0.94
C ARG A 316 -6.32 -3.81 0.21
N GLY A 317 -6.86 -3.62 -0.99
CA GLY A 317 -7.17 -4.67 -1.95
C GLY A 317 -5.96 -5.23 -2.69
N SER A 318 -6.21 -5.72 -3.90
CA SER A 318 -5.15 -6.15 -4.83
C SER A 318 -4.47 -4.96 -5.52
N GLY A 319 -3.27 -5.12 -6.08
CA GLY A 319 -2.65 -4.09 -6.92
C GLY A 319 -3.35 -3.99 -8.27
N VAL A 320 -3.29 -5.05 -9.06
CA VAL A 320 -3.93 -5.13 -10.37
C VAL A 320 -4.89 -6.33 -10.43
N HIS A 321 -6.11 -6.10 -10.88
CA HIS A 321 -7.10 -7.16 -11.12
C HIS A 321 -7.54 -7.14 -12.58
N VAL A 322 -7.47 -8.29 -13.24
CA VAL A 322 -7.86 -8.46 -14.64
C VAL A 322 -8.82 -9.63 -14.75
N THR A 323 -10.03 -9.37 -15.26
CA THR A 323 -11.06 -10.39 -15.49
C THR A 323 -11.72 -10.20 -16.87
N ASP A 324 -12.19 -11.29 -17.47
CA ASP A 324 -12.94 -11.29 -18.74
C ASP A 324 -12.28 -10.48 -19.87
N SER A 325 -10.95 -10.40 -19.86
CA SER A 325 -10.16 -9.50 -20.71
C SER A 325 -9.16 -10.31 -21.56
N ALA A 326 -8.71 -9.73 -22.67
CA ALA A 326 -7.76 -10.36 -23.59
C ALA A 326 -6.71 -9.37 -24.08
N SER A 327 -5.48 -9.84 -24.36
CA SER A 327 -4.41 -8.97 -24.86
C SER A 327 -4.12 -7.77 -23.95
N VAL A 328 -4.22 -7.98 -22.62
CA VAL A 328 -3.82 -7.00 -21.60
C VAL A 328 -2.36 -7.25 -21.23
N VAL A 329 -1.55 -6.19 -21.20
CA VAL A 329 -0.14 -6.27 -20.80
C VAL A 329 0.12 -5.37 -19.62
N ILE A 330 0.68 -5.93 -18.55
CA ILE A 330 1.30 -5.20 -17.45
C ILE A 330 2.80 -5.48 -17.54
N ALA A 331 3.60 -4.47 -17.90
CA ALA A 331 5.04 -4.61 -18.10
C ALA A 331 5.82 -3.56 -17.30
N GLU A 332 7.06 -3.91 -16.95
CA GLU A 332 8.01 -2.99 -16.30
C GLU A 332 7.46 -2.30 -15.04
N SER A 333 6.45 -2.89 -14.42
CA SER A 333 5.69 -2.30 -13.32
C SER A 333 6.08 -2.95 -12.01
N THR A 334 5.96 -2.20 -10.92
CA THR A 334 6.17 -2.68 -9.55
C THR A 334 4.84 -2.69 -8.83
N VAL A 335 4.49 -3.81 -8.19
CA VAL A 335 3.40 -3.85 -7.21
C VAL A 335 4.00 -4.17 -5.85
N ARG A 336 3.69 -3.35 -4.85
CA ARG A 336 4.19 -3.52 -3.48
C ARG A 336 3.22 -2.91 -2.47
N ASN A 337 3.36 -3.26 -1.20
CA ASN A 337 2.56 -2.70 -0.11
C ASN A 337 1.03 -2.81 -0.33
N VAL A 338 0.58 -3.87 -1.02
CA VAL A 338 -0.84 -4.19 -1.20
C VAL A 338 -1.32 -5.17 -0.14
N GLY A 339 -2.60 -5.11 0.22
CA GLY A 339 -3.19 -5.95 1.27
C GLY A 339 -3.63 -7.34 0.81
N ASN A 340 -3.80 -7.55 -0.50
CA ASN A 340 -4.17 -8.83 -1.09
C ASN A 340 -3.16 -9.31 -2.16
N HIS A 341 -3.61 -9.57 -3.40
CA HIS A 341 -2.74 -10.03 -4.49
C HIS A 341 -2.03 -8.84 -5.16
N GLY A 342 -0.83 -9.09 -5.69
CA GLY A 342 -0.13 -8.12 -6.54
C GLY A 342 -0.91 -7.84 -7.82
#